data_AF-A0A2Z5JMI3-F1
#
_entry.id   AF-A0A2Z5JMI3-F1
#
_cell.length_a   1.000
_cell.length_b   1.000
_cell.length_c   1.000
_cell.angle_alpha   90.00
_cell.angle_beta   90.00
_cell.angle_gamma   90.00
#
_symmetry.space_group_name_H-M   'P 1'
#
loop_
_entity.id
_entity.type
_entity.pdbx_description
1 polymer ?
#
loop_
_entity_poly.entity_id
_entity_poly.type
_entity_poly.pdbx_seq_one_letter_code
_entity_poly.pdbx_strand_id
1 'polypeptide(L)'
;MDETRRDRDAEGRARNARPRDGLGRPLPYGAPGVDRQPEGVTRTPEETLREAQRLLDAGMPFHAHEVFEDAWKSGPVAERELWRGLAQLAVGLTHAARGNTTGGARLLRRGAAALAGFEATRPHGIGVDGLIGWAEELAGRVEAKKACGADAARVRPVDAAGEAPCLRPGGR
;
A
#
# COMPACT_ATOMS: atom_id res chain seq x y z
N MET A 1 31.61 -20.21 0.82
CA MET A 1 30.77 -21.33 0.36
C MET A 1 30.10 -21.87 1.61
N ASP A 2 28.79 -21.78 1.80
CA ASP A 2 27.78 -22.24 0.86
C ASP A 2 26.54 -21.33 0.85
N GLU A 3 25.85 -21.41 -0.27
CA GLU A 3 24.85 -20.50 -0.80
C GLU A 3 23.60 -20.41 0.07
N THR A 4 22.97 -19.24 0.00
CA THR A 4 21.54 -19.00 0.07
C THR A 4 20.67 -20.20 -0.36
N ARG A 5 20.48 -21.20 0.51
CA ARG A 5 19.37 -22.13 0.36
C ARG A 5 18.11 -21.33 0.64
N ARG A 6 17.51 -20.82 -0.44
CA ARG A 6 16.15 -20.29 -0.42
C ARG A 6 15.31 -21.33 0.30
N ASP A 7 14.75 -20.94 1.44
CA ASP A 7 13.86 -21.80 2.20
C ASP A 7 12.76 -22.24 1.24
N ARG A 8 12.48 -23.54 1.16
CA ARG A 8 11.58 -24.13 0.18
C ARG A 8 10.62 -25.05 0.91
N ASP A 9 9.33 -25.05 0.52
CA ASP A 9 8.37 -26.04 1.03
C ASP A 9 8.65 -27.43 0.46
N ALA A 10 7.86 -28.42 0.90
CA ALA A 10 7.97 -29.80 0.44
C ALA A 10 7.72 -29.94 -1.08
N GLU A 11 7.06 -28.96 -1.70
CA GLU A 11 6.86 -28.87 -3.15
C GLU A 11 7.93 -28.04 -3.89
N GLY A 12 8.99 -27.59 -3.20
CA GLY A 12 10.10 -26.86 -3.80
C GLY A 12 9.82 -25.38 -4.09
N ARG A 13 8.70 -24.82 -3.65
CA ARG A 13 8.38 -23.39 -3.76
C ARG A 13 9.15 -22.62 -2.70
N ALA A 14 9.68 -21.45 -3.06
CA ALA A 14 10.40 -20.61 -2.11
C ALA A 14 9.46 -20.18 -0.97
N ARG A 15 9.66 -20.74 0.24
CA ARG A 15 9.10 -20.22 1.47
C ARG A 15 9.81 -18.91 1.75
N ASN A 16 9.05 -17.83 1.68
CA ASN A 16 9.54 -16.51 2.10
C ASN A 16 9.47 -16.43 3.62
N ALA A 17 10.13 -17.35 4.34
CA ALA A 17 10.07 -17.47 5.80
C ALA A 17 10.89 -16.41 6.54
N ARG A 18 11.58 -15.53 5.80
CA ARG A 18 12.33 -14.43 6.40
C ARG A 18 11.32 -13.41 6.96
N PRO A 19 11.35 -13.11 8.28
CA PRO A 19 10.42 -12.17 8.90
C PRO A 19 10.51 -10.81 8.21
N ARG A 20 9.40 -10.07 8.20
CA ARG A 20 9.30 -8.75 7.55
C ARG A 20 8.76 -7.71 8.53
N ASP A 21 9.08 -6.45 8.32
CA ASP A 21 8.45 -5.36 9.07
C ASP A 21 7.05 -5.01 8.53
N GLY A 22 6.36 -4.06 9.17
CA GLY A 22 5.03 -3.60 8.73
C GLY A 22 5.00 -2.99 7.31
N LEU A 23 6.16 -2.58 6.79
CA LEU A 23 6.33 -2.14 5.41
C LEU A 23 6.69 -3.29 4.48
N GLY A 24 6.84 -4.54 4.92
CA GLY A 24 7.21 -5.71 4.12
C GLY A 24 8.70 -5.84 3.79
N ARG A 25 9.60 -5.07 4.44
CA ARG A 25 11.06 -5.18 4.26
C ARG A 25 11.58 -6.41 5.03
N PRO A 26 12.50 -7.21 4.46
CA PRO A 26 13.07 -8.35 5.17
C PRO A 26 13.85 -7.94 6.41
N LEU A 27 13.60 -8.61 7.53
CA LEU A 27 14.30 -8.45 8.81
C LEU A 27 15.38 -9.52 9.00
N PRO A 28 16.35 -9.33 9.91
CA PRO A 28 17.26 -10.39 10.33
C PRO A 28 16.49 -11.63 10.83
N TYR A 29 17.07 -12.82 10.63
CA TYR A 29 16.47 -14.05 11.19
C TYR A 29 16.40 -13.95 12.73
N GLY A 30 15.30 -14.45 13.30
CA GLY A 30 15.03 -14.38 14.74
C GLY A 30 14.46 -13.04 15.24
N ALA A 31 14.42 -12.00 14.39
CA ALA A 31 13.67 -10.79 14.72
C ALA A 31 12.15 -11.06 14.61
N PRO A 32 11.32 -10.50 15.51
CA PRO A 32 9.87 -10.58 15.36
C PRO A 32 9.46 -9.85 14.08
N GLY A 33 8.80 -10.58 13.18
CA GLY A 33 8.19 -10.02 11.98
C GLY A 33 6.72 -9.70 12.20
N VAL A 34 6.14 -9.03 11.21
CA VAL A 34 4.69 -8.88 11.06
C VAL A 34 4.23 -9.87 10.01
N ASP A 35 3.22 -10.65 10.35
CA ASP A 35 2.62 -11.62 9.42
C ASP A 35 1.88 -10.90 8.30
N ARG A 36 1.97 -11.46 7.08
CA ARG A 36 1.19 -10.96 5.94
C ARG A 36 -0.31 -11.12 6.20
N GLN A 37 -1.11 -10.32 5.52
CA GLN A 37 -2.56 -10.56 5.53
C GLN A 37 -2.86 -11.96 4.98
N PRO A 38 -3.83 -12.69 5.58
CA PRO A 38 -4.26 -13.97 5.05
C PRO A 38 -4.82 -13.76 3.64
N GLU A 39 -4.26 -14.49 2.67
CA GLU A 39 -4.66 -14.39 1.26
C GLU A 39 -6.02 -15.06 1.02
N GLY A 40 -6.83 -14.48 0.12
CA GLY A 40 -8.10 -15.07 -0.30
C GLY A 40 -9.24 -14.93 0.72
N VAL A 41 -9.11 -14.00 1.66
CA VAL A 41 -10.19 -13.71 2.60
C VAL A 41 -11.22 -12.79 1.95
N THR A 42 -12.38 -13.36 1.64
CA THR A 42 -13.54 -12.61 1.13
C THR A 42 -14.09 -11.70 2.23
N ARG A 43 -14.07 -10.39 1.96
CA ARG A 43 -14.64 -9.34 2.83
C ARG A 43 -15.72 -8.58 2.07
N THR A 44 -16.73 -8.09 2.77
CA THR A 44 -17.63 -7.07 2.22
C THR A 44 -16.85 -5.77 1.94
N PRO A 45 -17.32 -4.90 1.04
CA PRO A 45 -16.68 -3.60 0.80
C PRO A 45 -16.45 -2.79 2.08
N GLU A 46 -17.39 -2.84 3.02
CA GLU A 46 -17.30 -2.11 4.28
C GLU A 46 -16.22 -2.68 5.21
N GLU A 47 -16.11 -4.00 5.32
CA GLU A 47 -15.04 -4.68 6.07
C GLU A 47 -13.67 -4.45 5.44
N THR A 48 -13.57 -4.51 4.11
CA THR A 48 -12.35 -4.18 3.36
C THR A 48 -11.87 -2.78 3.68
N LEU A 49 -12.77 -1.78 3.63
CA LEU A 49 -12.41 -0.40 3.92
C LEU A 49 -12.03 -0.18 5.39
N ARG A 50 -12.75 -0.78 6.34
CA ARG A 50 -12.41 -0.70 7.76
C ARG A 50 -11.04 -1.29 8.06
N GLU A 51 -10.77 -2.49 7.56
CA GLU A 51 -9.50 -3.17 7.81
C GLU A 51 -8.34 -2.45 7.12
N ALA A 52 -8.52 -2.01 5.88
CA ALA A 52 -7.50 -1.22 5.19
C ALA A 52 -7.21 0.11 5.89
N GLN A 53 -8.23 0.83 6.39
CA GLN A 53 -8.02 2.06 7.16
C GLN A 53 -7.20 1.79 8.42
N ARG A 54 -7.60 0.78 9.21
CA ARG A 54 -6.89 0.38 10.44
C ARG A 54 -5.41 0.08 10.16
N LEU A 55 -5.10 -0.59 9.05
CA LEU A 55 -3.74 -0.90 8.64
C LEU A 55 -2.98 0.34 8.16
N LEU A 56 -3.61 1.24 7.42
CA LEU A 56 -3.01 2.51 7.01
C LEU A 56 -2.65 3.37 8.22
N ASP A 57 -3.56 3.52 9.17
CA ASP A 57 -3.36 4.29 10.41
C ASP A 57 -2.23 3.68 11.27
N ALA A 58 -2.06 2.36 11.23
CA ALA A 58 -0.96 1.65 11.88
C ALA A 58 0.39 1.75 11.12
N GLY A 59 0.46 2.49 10.02
CA GLY A 59 1.67 2.60 9.20
C GLY A 59 2.00 1.32 8.43
N MET A 60 0.99 0.49 8.13
CA MET A 60 1.11 -0.78 7.41
C MET A 60 0.47 -0.74 6.01
N PRO A 61 0.86 0.20 5.12
CA PRO A 61 0.27 0.34 3.80
C PRO A 61 0.48 -0.87 2.88
N PHE A 62 1.52 -1.68 3.12
CA PHE A 62 1.71 -2.92 2.35
C PHE A 62 0.62 -3.94 2.68
N HIS A 63 0.20 -4.03 3.93
CA HIS A 63 -0.87 -4.92 4.36
C HIS A 63 -2.23 -4.40 3.88
N ALA A 64 -2.45 -3.07 3.89
CA ALA A 64 -3.63 -2.47 3.31
C ALA A 64 -3.73 -2.74 1.79
N HIS A 65 -2.60 -2.73 1.08
CA HIS A 65 -2.53 -3.13 -0.33
C HIS A 65 -3.03 -4.57 -0.54
N GLU A 66 -2.63 -5.51 0.31
CA GLU A 66 -3.07 -6.91 0.24
C GLU A 66 -4.60 -7.03 0.42
N VAL A 67 -5.18 -6.28 1.37
CA VAL A 67 -6.63 -6.25 1.59
C VAL A 67 -7.38 -5.74 0.35
N PHE A 68 -6.88 -4.68 -0.29
CA PHE A 68 -7.48 -4.18 -1.53
C PHE A 68 -7.26 -5.11 -2.73
N GLU A 69 -6.12 -5.81 -2.78
CA GLU A 69 -5.84 -6.78 -3.83
C GLU A 69 -6.77 -7.99 -3.75
N ASP A 70 -7.07 -8.48 -2.54
CA ASP A 70 -8.08 -9.51 -2.34
C ASP A 70 -9.46 -9.04 -2.83
N ALA A 71 -9.89 -7.84 -2.43
CA ALA A 71 -11.14 -7.25 -2.90
C ALA A 71 -11.19 -7.08 -4.44
N TRP A 72 -10.06 -6.74 -5.06
CA TRP A 72 -9.95 -6.66 -6.52
C TRP A 72 -10.12 -8.04 -7.18
N LYS A 73 -9.54 -9.09 -6.61
CA LYS A 73 -9.57 -10.45 -7.15
C LYS A 73 -10.93 -11.12 -6.93
N SER A 74 -11.55 -10.95 -5.76
CA SER A 74 -12.78 -11.62 -5.38
C SER A 74 -14.06 -10.80 -5.62
N GLY A 75 -13.92 -9.49 -5.81
CA GLY A 75 -15.05 -8.57 -5.92
C GLY A 75 -15.74 -8.54 -7.30
N PRO A 76 -16.88 -7.81 -7.40
CA PRO A 76 -17.61 -7.64 -8.65
C PRO A 76 -16.75 -7.02 -9.75
N VAL A 77 -16.94 -7.45 -11.00
CA VAL A 77 -16.17 -6.94 -12.16
C VAL A 77 -16.27 -5.43 -12.30
N ALA A 78 -17.44 -4.85 -12.03
CA ALA A 78 -17.70 -3.41 -12.11
C ALA A 78 -16.85 -2.58 -11.12
N GLU A 79 -16.38 -3.18 -10.03
CA GLU A 79 -15.61 -2.49 -8.99
C GLU A 79 -14.11 -2.77 -9.07
N ARG A 80 -13.65 -3.58 -10.04
CA ARG A 80 -12.25 -3.99 -10.12
C ARG A 80 -11.29 -2.82 -10.22
N GLU A 81 -11.60 -1.81 -11.04
CA GLU A 81 -10.74 -0.64 -11.19
C GLU A 81 -10.74 0.24 -9.92
N LEU A 82 -11.83 0.29 -9.17
CA LEU A 82 -11.88 0.96 -7.85
C LEU A 82 -10.90 0.30 -6.88
N TRP A 83 -11.03 -1.02 -6.68
CA TRP A 83 -10.18 -1.77 -5.75
C TRP A 83 -8.71 -1.76 -6.18
N ARG A 84 -8.45 -1.87 -7.49
CA ARG A 84 -7.11 -1.76 -8.06
C ARG A 84 -6.50 -0.37 -7.86
N GLY A 85 -7.29 0.69 -7.97
CA GLY A 85 -6.86 2.07 -7.69
C GLY A 85 -6.42 2.23 -6.24
N LEU A 86 -7.23 1.78 -5.29
CA LEU A 86 -6.91 1.80 -3.86
C LEU A 86 -5.68 0.95 -3.52
N ALA A 87 -5.56 -0.24 -4.12
CA ALA A 87 -4.38 -1.09 -3.99
C ALA A 87 -3.11 -0.37 -4.46
N GLN A 88 -3.18 0.39 -5.57
CA GLN A 88 -2.06 1.19 -6.11
C GLN A 88 -1.67 2.34 -5.18
N LEU A 89 -2.65 3.05 -4.61
CA LEU A 89 -2.38 4.09 -3.63
C LEU A 89 -1.62 3.55 -2.41
N ALA A 90 -2.08 2.43 -1.85
CA ALA A 90 -1.45 1.80 -0.69
C ALA A 90 -0.02 1.31 -0.99
N VAL A 91 0.22 0.65 -2.13
CA VAL A 91 1.60 0.25 -2.50
C VAL A 91 2.46 1.46 -2.90
N GLY A 92 1.88 2.53 -3.44
CA GLY A 92 2.56 3.80 -3.70
C GLY A 92 3.11 4.44 -2.41
N LEU A 93 2.27 4.51 -1.37
CA LEU A 93 2.69 4.94 -0.03
C LEU A 93 3.76 4.01 0.55
N THR A 94 3.62 2.69 0.39
CA THR A 94 4.66 1.72 0.80
C THR A 94 6.01 2.02 0.16
N HIS A 95 6.04 2.30 -1.15
CA HIS A 95 7.28 2.63 -1.86
C HIS A 95 7.89 3.95 -1.38
N ALA A 96 7.06 4.98 -1.18
CA ALA A 96 7.50 6.26 -0.64
C ALA A 96 8.09 6.12 0.77
N ALA A 97 7.44 5.33 1.64
CA ALA A 97 7.90 5.03 3.00
C ALA A 97 9.15 4.12 3.04
N ARG A 98 9.47 3.43 1.95
CA ARG A 98 10.72 2.69 1.76
C ARG A 98 11.83 3.53 1.11
N GLY A 99 11.58 4.80 0.81
CA GLY A 99 12.53 5.70 0.14
C GLY A 99 12.59 5.57 -1.38
N ASN A 100 11.76 4.71 -2.00
CA ASN A 100 11.62 4.65 -3.45
C ASN A 100 10.64 5.74 -3.92
N THR A 101 11.12 6.98 -3.93
CA THR A 101 10.31 8.17 -4.23
C THR A 101 9.73 8.16 -5.64
N THR A 102 10.54 7.82 -6.65
CA THR A 102 10.09 7.78 -8.05
C THR A 102 9.06 6.67 -8.28
N GLY A 103 9.30 5.47 -7.73
CA GLY A 103 8.33 4.37 -7.83
C GLY A 103 7.05 4.67 -7.07
N GLY A 104 7.16 5.25 -5.86
CA GLY A 104 6.03 5.64 -5.03
C GLY A 104 5.15 6.69 -5.70
N ALA A 105 5.74 7.79 -6.16
CA ALA A 105 5.02 8.86 -6.87
C ALA A 105 4.29 8.34 -8.12
N ARG A 106 4.95 7.50 -8.92
CA ARG A 106 4.33 6.89 -10.11
C ARG A 106 3.10 6.06 -9.75
N LEU A 107 3.16 5.25 -8.68
CA LEU A 107 2.05 4.40 -8.25
C LEU A 107 0.90 5.22 -7.66
N LEU A 108 1.20 6.25 -6.88
CA LEU A 108 0.21 7.18 -6.33
C LEU A 108 -0.60 7.84 -7.45
N ARG A 109 0.06 8.43 -8.45
CA ARG A 109 -0.62 9.05 -9.60
C ARG A 109 -1.44 8.07 -10.42
N ARG A 110 -0.92 6.84 -10.60
CA ARG A 110 -1.65 5.80 -11.31
C ARG A 110 -2.93 5.38 -10.56
N GLY A 111 -2.84 5.26 -9.23
CA GLY A 111 -3.99 5.00 -8.39
C GLY A 111 -5.01 6.13 -8.45
N ALA A 112 -4.56 7.38 -8.36
CA ALA A 112 -5.42 8.57 -8.50
C ALA A 112 -6.16 8.59 -9.85
N ALA A 113 -5.44 8.35 -10.95
CA ALA A 113 -6.03 8.27 -12.28
C ALA A 113 -7.08 7.14 -12.41
N ALA A 114 -6.87 6.00 -11.75
CA ALA A 114 -7.85 4.91 -11.72
C ALA A 114 -9.11 5.29 -10.92
N LEU A 115 -8.97 6.13 -9.88
CA LEU A 115 -10.08 6.58 -9.05
C LEU A 115 -10.91 7.72 -9.68
N ALA A 116 -10.36 8.47 -10.63
CA ALA A 116 -11.04 9.62 -11.24
C ALA A 116 -12.42 9.29 -11.86
N GLY A 117 -12.63 8.05 -12.32
CA GLY A 117 -13.93 7.61 -12.84
C GLY A 117 -15.05 7.47 -11.79
N PHE A 118 -14.73 7.60 -10.50
CA PHE A 118 -15.66 7.33 -9.38
C PHE A 118 -16.01 8.56 -8.54
N GLU A 119 -15.54 9.76 -8.91
CA GLU A 119 -15.78 11.02 -8.16
C GLU A 119 -17.27 11.31 -7.96
N ALA A 120 -18.08 11.10 -9.00
CA ALA A 120 -19.52 11.37 -8.95
C ALA A 120 -20.30 10.32 -8.15
N THR A 121 -19.87 9.06 -8.18
CA THR A 121 -20.63 7.93 -7.62
C THR A 121 -20.24 7.62 -6.18
N ARG A 122 -19.00 7.95 -5.78
CA ARG A 122 -18.43 7.70 -4.44
C ARG A 122 -18.81 6.33 -3.86
N PRO A 123 -18.47 5.22 -4.56
CA PRO A 123 -18.89 3.88 -4.16
C PRO A 123 -18.53 3.60 -2.71
N HIS A 124 -19.41 2.93 -1.97
CA HIS A 124 -19.18 2.54 -0.57
C HIS A 124 -18.89 3.73 0.39
N GLY A 125 -19.22 4.96 -0.04
CA GLY A 125 -18.93 6.19 0.70
C GLY A 125 -17.44 6.55 0.74
N ILE A 126 -16.65 6.08 -0.24
CA ILE A 126 -15.23 6.41 -0.37
C ILE A 126 -15.06 7.89 -0.74
N GLY A 127 -14.15 8.58 -0.06
CA GLY A 127 -13.80 9.98 -0.29
C GLY A 127 -12.89 10.17 -1.50
N VAL A 128 -13.36 9.78 -2.70
CA VAL A 128 -12.57 9.70 -3.94
C VAL A 128 -11.77 10.98 -4.20
N ASP A 129 -12.42 12.14 -4.19
CA ASP A 129 -11.79 13.44 -4.47
C ASP A 129 -10.63 13.73 -3.49
N GLY A 130 -10.83 13.40 -2.21
CA GLY A 130 -9.81 13.56 -1.17
C GLY A 130 -8.63 12.62 -1.37
N LEU A 131 -8.88 11.38 -1.80
CA LEU A 131 -7.82 10.41 -2.11
C LEU A 131 -7.00 10.81 -3.33
N ILE A 132 -7.65 11.34 -4.37
CA ILE A 132 -6.98 11.85 -5.57
C ILE A 132 -6.09 13.03 -5.21
N GLY A 133 -6.63 14.03 -4.50
CA GLY A 133 -5.87 15.19 -4.05
C GLY A 133 -4.67 14.80 -3.17
N TRP A 134 -4.90 13.93 -2.18
CA TRP A 134 -3.85 13.41 -1.32
C TRP A 134 -2.74 12.71 -2.12
N ALA A 135 -3.09 11.87 -3.09
CA ALA A 135 -2.13 11.09 -3.87
C ALA A 135 -1.24 12.00 -4.73
N GLU A 136 -1.81 13.00 -5.39
CA GLU A 136 -1.08 13.96 -6.20
C GLU A 136 -0.17 14.85 -5.35
N GLU A 137 -0.66 15.36 -4.21
CA GLU A 137 0.13 16.15 -3.28
C GLU A 137 1.32 15.36 -2.74
N LEU A 138 1.10 14.14 -2.28
CA LEU A 138 2.15 13.28 -1.75
C LEU A 138 3.19 12.96 -2.83
N ALA A 139 2.73 12.61 -4.04
CA ALA A 139 3.62 12.36 -5.18
C ALA A 139 4.50 13.58 -5.51
N GLY A 140 3.91 14.78 -5.52
CA GLY A 140 4.66 16.03 -5.70
C GLY A 140 5.68 16.28 -4.59
N ARG A 141 5.29 16.10 -3.32
CA ARG A 141 6.19 16.29 -2.17
C ARG A 141 7.41 15.36 -2.19
N VAL A 142 7.20 14.08 -2.51
CA VAL A 142 8.31 13.10 -2.52
C VAL A 142 9.28 13.31 -3.67
N GLU A 143 8.80 13.80 -4.82
CA GLU A 143 9.65 14.15 -5.96
C GLU A 143 10.39 15.46 -5.77
N ALA A 144 9.74 16.49 -5.21
CA ALA A 144 10.39 17.77 -4.91
C ALA A 144 11.56 17.60 -3.93
N LYS A 145 11.38 16.77 -2.88
CA LYS A 145 12.47 16.42 -1.94
C LYS A 145 13.67 15.76 -2.62
N LYS A 146 13.44 14.97 -3.67
CA LYS A 146 14.50 14.37 -4.50
C LYS A 146 15.21 15.41 -5.37
N ALA A 147 14.45 16.35 -5.94
CA ALA A 147 14.99 17.38 -6.84
C ALA A 147 15.87 18.42 -6.11
N CYS A 148 15.55 18.76 -4.85
CA CYS A 148 16.32 19.73 -4.05
C CYS A 148 17.72 19.22 -3.59
N GLY A 149 18.22 18.12 -4.15
CA GLY A 149 19.59 17.66 -3.89
C GLY A 149 19.83 17.20 -2.45
N ALA A 150 18.77 16.88 -1.70
CA ALA A 150 18.96 16.02 -0.54
C ALA A 150 19.64 14.75 -1.05
N ASP A 151 20.88 14.51 -0.60
CA ASP A 151 21.62 13.28 -0.87
C ASP A 151 20.65 12.10 -0.84
N ALA A 152 20.72 11.18 -1.80
CA ALA A 152 19.82 10.03 -1.84
C ALA A 152 19.85 9.23 -0.52
N ALA A 153 20.96 9.32 0.24
CA ALA A 153 21.09 8.80 1.60
C ALA A 153 20.39 9.63 2.70
N ARG A 154 20.03 10.88 2.43
CA ARG A 154 19.36 11.85 3.33
C ARG A 154 17.90 12.13 3.02
N VAL A 155 17.36 11.70 1.87
CA VAL A 155 15.91 11.78 1.62
C VAL A 155 15.21 10.87 2.62
N ARG A 156 14.73 11.46 3.72
CA ARG A 156 14.03 10.72 4.77
C ARG A 156 12.79 10.07 4.16
N PRO A 157 12.59 8.76 4.37
CA PRO A 157 11.37 8.10 3.95
C PRO A 157 10.15 8.78 4.56
N VAL A 158 9.04 8.72 3.83
CA VAL A 158 7.74 9.23 4.30
C VAL A 158 7.31 8.43 5.53
N ASP A 159 6.79 9.10 6.55
CA ASP A 159 6.11 8.44 7.65
C ASP A 159 4.75 7.91 7.17
N ALA A 160 4.65 6.59 7.02
CA ALA A 160 3.47 5.97 6.44
C ALA A 160 2.19 6.21 7.27
N ALA A 161 2.30 6.22 8.61
CA ALA A 161 1.14 6.44 9.48
C ALA A 161 0.71 7.90 9.47
N GLY A 162 1.67 8.83 9.56
CA GLY A 162 1.40 10.27 9.49
C GLY A 162 0.83 10.73 8.15
N GLU A 163 1.10 9.98 7.08
CA GLU A 163 0.66 10.29 5.71
C GLU A 163 -0.50 9.40 5.25
N ALA A 164 -1.05 8.58 6.14
CA ALA A 164 -2.22 7.75 5.88
C ALA A 164 -3.44 8.61 5.52
N PRO A 165 -4.11 8.35 4.39
CA PRO A 165 -5.32 9.06 4.04
C PRO A 165 -6.53 8.52 4.83
N CYS A 166 -7.56 9.34 4.95
CA CYS A 166 -8.89 8.87 5.34
C CYS A 166 -9.62 8.32 4.10
N LEU A 167 -9.93 7.02 4.08
CA LEU A 167 -10.62 6.38 2.96
C LEU A 167 -12.07 6.86 2.80
N ARG A 168 -12.71 7.28 3.90
CA ARG A 168 -14.08 7.81 3.93
C ARG A 168 -14.10 9.18 4.61
N PRO A 169 -14.88 10.15 4.11
CA PRO A 169 -15.01 11.45 4.75
C PRO A 169 -15.64 11.29 6.14
N GLY A 170 -15.08 11.96 7.15
CA GLY A 170 -15.54 11.89 8.54
C GLY A 170 -14.99 10.74 9.38
N GLY A 171 -14.12 9.88 8.82
CA GLY A 171 -13.42 8.84 9.58
C GLY A 171 -12.04 9.32 10.05
N ARG A 172 -11.95 9.75 11.30
CA ARG A 172 -10.69 9.76 12.06
C ARG A 172 -11.00 9.58 13.55
#